data_AF-A0A7W0Z4R6-F1
#
_entry.id   AF-A0A7W0Z4R6-F1
#
_cell.length_a   1.000
_cell.length_b   1.000
_cell.length_c   1.000
_cell.angle_alpha   90.00
_cell.angle_beta   90.00
_cell.angle_gamma   90.00
#
_symmetry.space_group_name_H-M   'P 1'
#
loop_
_entity.id
_entity.type
_entity.pdbx_description
1 polymer ?
#
loop_
_entity_poly.entity_id
_entity_poly.type
_entity_poly.pdbx_seq_one_letter_code
_entity_poly.pdbx_strand_id
1 'polypeptide(L)' 'MFAVHCPQHGSTVLLDVRRVTRLTNLADGLIAVELKCYDGERLVLMTGGRATQQQSP' A
#
# COMPACT_ATOMS: atom_id res chain seq x y z
N MET A 1 1.01 6.44 7.74
CA MET A 1 -0.37 6.53 7.23
C MET A 1 -0.34 6.21 5.74
N PHE A 2 -1.35 5.52 5.23
CA PHE A 2 -1.47 5.12 3.83
C PHE A 2 -2.64 5.88 3.20
N ALA A 3 -2.38 6.62 2.12
CA ALA A 3 -3.44 7.20 1.30
C ALA A 3 -3.88 6.17 0.27
N VAL A 4 -5.14 5.75 0.34
CA VAL A 4 -5.68 4.67 -0.51
C VAL A 4 -7.04 5.08 -1.05
N HIS A 5 -7.28 4.81 -2.33
CA HIS A 5 -8.59 5.00 -2.94
C HIS A 5 -9.52 3.84 -2.55
N CYS A 6 -10.67 4.16 -1.96
CA CYS A 6 -11.74 3.20 -1.69
C CYS A 6 -12.74 3.23 -2.86
N PRO A 7 -12.81 2.19 -3.71
CA PRO A 7 -13.67 2.19 -4.89
C PRO A 7 -15.17 2.20 -4.52
N GLN A 8 -15.53 1.63 -3.36
CA GLN A 8 -16.91 1.62 -2.87
C GLN A 8 -17.44 3.03 -2.60
N HIS A 9 -16.60 3.94 -2.11
CA HIS A 9 -16.98 5.30 -1.74
C HIS A 9 -16.50 6.36 -2.74
N GLY A 10 -15.77 5.95 -3.79
CA GLY A 10 -15.19 6.86 -4.78
C GLY A 10 -14.27 7.92 -4.19
N SER A 11 -13.67 7.68 -3.01
CA SER A 11 -12.90 8.69 -2.27
C SER A 11 -11.56 8.15 -1.80
N THR A 12 -10.61 9.06 -1.58
CA THR A 12 -9.31 8.74 -1.00
C THR A 12 -9.40 8.85 0.51
N VAL A 13 -9.00 7.80 1.21
CA VAL A 13 -8.99 7.73 2.68
C VAL A 13 -7.56 7.60 3.19
N LEU A 14 -7.34 8.12 4.40
CA LEU A 14 -6.09 7.92 5.14
C LEU A 14 -6.29 6.80 6.17
N LEU A 15 -5.55 5.71 5.98
CA LEU A 15 -5.58 4.54 6.85
C LEU A 15 -4.28 4.45 7.66
N ASP A 16 -4.42 4.08 8.93
CA ASP A 16 -3.28 3.83 9.80
C ASP A 16 -2.74 2.40 9.65
N VAL A 17 -1.63 2.10 10.33
CA VAL A 17 -0.97 0.79 10.27
C VAL A 17 -1.81 -0.33 10.90
N ARG A 18 -2.72 -0.03 11.85
CA ARG A 18 -3.59 -1.02 12.50
C ARG A 18 -4.62 -1.59 11.52
N ARG A 19 -4.85 -0.91 10.39
CA ARG A 19 -5.70 -1.37 9.30
C ARG A 19 -4.98 -2.27 8.30
N VAL A 20 -3.66 -2.44 8.40
CA VAL A 20 -2.91 -3.36 7.54
C VAL A 20 -3.21 -4.80 7.98
N THR A 21 -3.70 -5.61 7.05
CA THR A 21 -4.03 -7.02 7.31
C THR A 21 -2.96 -7.97 6.78
N ARG A 22 -2.22 -7.58 5.74
CA ARG A 22 -1.15 -8.39 5.17
C ARG A 22 -0.13 -7.51 4.45
N LEU A 23 1.13 -7.94 4.51
CA LEU A 23 2.24 -7.40 3.72
C LEU A 23 2.83 -8.55 2.91
N THR A 24 2.96 -8.36 1.59
CA THR A 24 3.57 -9.34 0.70
C THR A 24 4.67 -8.69 -0.11
N ASN A 25 5.90 -9.15 0.07
CA ASN A 25 7.01 -8.79 -0.82
C ASN A 25 6.78 -9.49 -2.16
N LEU A 26 6.75 -8.71 -3.23
CA LEU A 26 6.65 -9.16 -4.60
C LEU A 26 8.02 -9.10 -5.27
N ALA A 27 8.10 -9.56 -6.52
CA ALA A 27 9.30 -9.38 -7.33
C ALA A 27 9.67 -7.89 -7.47
N ASP A 28 10.94 -7.64 -7.75
CA ASP A 28 11.47 -6.30 -8.04
C ASP A 28 11.34 -5.26 -6.92
N GLY A 29 11.27 -5.71 -5.67
CA GLY A 29 11.21 -4.82 -4.51
C GLY A 29 9.87 -4.09 -4.38
N LEU A 30 8.84 -4.54 -5.09
CA LEU A 30 7.47 -4.13 -4.88
C LEU A 30 6.91 -4.82 -3.63
N ILE A 31 6.04 -4.12 -2.92
CA ILE A 31 5.35 -4.62 -1.73
C ILE A 31 3.85 -4.38 -1.95
N ALA A 32 3.07 -5.45 -1.90
CA ALA A 32 1.63 -5.35 -1.81
C ALA A 32 1.22 -5.22 -0.34
N VAL A 33 0.60 -4.09 0.00
CA VAL A 33 0.02 -3.82 1.31
C VAL A 33 -1.48 -4.04 1.21
N GLU A 34 -2.01 -5.01 1.94
CA GLU A 34 -3.44 -5.20 2.05
C GLU A 34 -3.95 -4.46 3.28
N LEU A 35 -4.97 -3.64 3.10
CA LEU A 35 -5.60 -2.86 4.16
C LEU A 35 -7.09 -3.12 4.23
N LYS A 36 -7.67 -2.89 5.40
CA LYS A 36 -9.11 -2.86 5.60
C LYS A 36 -9.59 -1.42 5.76
N CYS A 37 -10.50 -0.98 4.91
CA CYS A 37 -11.15 0.31 4.99
C CYS A 37 -12.07 0.40 6.23
N TYR A 38 -12.62 1.58 6.55
CA TYR A 38 -13.44 1.79 7.75
C TYR A 38 -14.77 1.04 7.70
N ASP A 39 -15.33 0.86 6.50
CA ASP A 39 -16.51 0.06 6.16
C ASP A 39 -16.25 -1.46 6.17
N GLY A 40 -14.98 -1.85 6.20
CA GLY A 40 -14.53 -3.23 6.15
C GLY A 40 -14.09 -3.73 4.78
N GLU A 41 -14.15 -2.90 3.75
CA GLU A 41 -13.72 -3.26 2.39
C GLU A 41 -12.21 -3.52 2.35
N ARG A 42 -11.80 -4.52 1.56
CA ARG A 42 -10.38 -4.89 1.42
C ARG A 42 -9.76 -4.09 0.28
N LEU A 43 -8.69 -3.38 0.60
CA LEU A 43 -7.94 -2.56 -0.34
C LEU A 43 -6.53 -3.11 -0.51
N VAL A 44 -5.94 -2.89 -1.68
CA VAL A 44 -4.55 -3.22 -1.95
C VAL A 44 -3.82 -1.95 -2.39
N LEU A 45 -2.77 -1.59 -1.66
CA LEU A 45 -1.84 -0.53 -2.02
C LEU A 45 -0.52 -1.15 -2.46
N MET A 46 -0.09 -0.81 -3.67
CA MET A 46 1.23 -1.16 -4.18
C MET A 46 2.23 -0.08 -3.74
N THR A 47 3.31 -0.52 -3.11
CA THR A 47 4.42 0.37 -2.69
C THR A 47 5.76 -0.29 -2.98
N GLY A 48 6.85 0.41 -2.67
CA GLY A 48 8.19 -0.03 -2.98
C GLY A 48 8.59 0.25 -4.44
N GLY A 49 9.70 -0.36 -4.82
CA GLY A 49 10.46 -0.07 -6.02
C GLY A 49 11.94 -0.16 -5.68
N ARG A 50 12.76 -0.72 -6.59
CA ARG A 50 14.21 -0.70 -6.41
C ARG A 50 14.64 0.77 -6.39
N ALA A 51 15.28 1.21 -5.30
CA ALA A 51 16.15 2.37 -5.40
C ALA A 51 17.16 2.02 -6.49
N THR A 52 17.15 2.73 -7.62
CA THR A 52 18.30 2.75 -8.51
C THR A 52 19.46 3.13 -7.62
N GLN A 53 20.36 2.20 -7.33
CA GLN A 53 21.63 2.54 -6.72
C GLN A 53 22.27 3.55 -7.68
N GLN A 54 22.20 4.85 -7.34
CA GLN A 54 23.13 5.82 -7.89
C GLN A 54 24.50 5.32 -7.44
N GLN A 55 25.18 4.60 -8.35
CA GLN A 55 26.61 4.38 -8.25
C GLN A 55 27.24 5.77 -8.31
N SER A 56 27.55 6.33 -7.14
CA SER A 56 28.50 7.42 -7.03
C SER A 56 29.89 6.85 -7.35
N PRO A 57 30.59 7.32 -8.40
CA PRO A 57 32.02 7.10 -8.55
C PRO A 57 32.82 7.79 -7.42
#